data_AF-A0A3N4GQ70-F1
#
_entry.id   AF-A0A3N4GQ70-F1
#
_cell.length_a   1.000
_cell.length_b   1.000
_cell.length_c   1.000
_cell.angle_alpha   90.00
_cell.angle_beta   90.00
_cell.angle_gamma   90.00
#
_symmetry.space_group_name_H-M   'P 1'
#
loop_
_entity.id
_entity.type
_entity.pdbx_description
1 polymer ?
#
loop_
_entity_poly.entity_id
_entity_poly.type
_entity_poly.pdbx_seq_one_letter_code
_entity_poly.pdbx_strand_id
1 'polypeptide(L)'
;MERWILMNFEITSGVKTEALKVVAYGPEGVGKSSFAAQFPDPLFIDTEESTTHMNVNRLPNPTSFTMLMEELVFVIQNKPCATLIVDTADWAQTLAEKQVLAENSWKSIESPGYGAGYVAVREKWTKFLDKLSDVREQGINVVLTAHSEIKKFEDPTDLGAYDRYELKLSKRSNGHIAGVTKEWADMVLFLNYDVTVVKREGMGNKYAAQGGQRKIYTEHSPQYDAKNRFGLAPSLPLDYSSIAHVVPNLNQDNTPQQQVQTEPVTQPAQQTVAPTQAESAPDPFASQAIQKTPEQIAAVNEQVDTAFGIQHHQALPKELTDLMNANDVSDDEIRGVMGVRGHFPINTPFENIANSTPEYFTGGLASNWDGVMEVVHQIRANPQVLIDLFVKVNDANPSETVSNMDIRVGG
;
A
#
# COMPACT_ATOMS: atom_id res chain seq x y z
N MET A 1 -57.32 0.34 23.72
CA MET A 1 -56.46 1.51 24.01
C MET A 1 -55.04 1.02 23.84
N GLU A 2 -54.51 1.10 22.63
CA GLU A 2 -53.15 0.61 22.32
C GLU A 2 -52.14 1.51 23.03
N ARG A 3 -51.36 0.92 23.93
CA ARG A 3 -50.21 1.58 24.55
C ARG A 3 -49.11 1.65 23.50
N TRP A 4 -48.87 2.83 22.96
CA TRP A 4 -47.65 3.12 22.23
C TRP A 4 -46.48 2.99 23.19
N ILE A 5 -45.61 2.02 22.96
CA ILE A 5 -44.30 1.95 23.63
C ILE A 5 -43.50 3.12 23.06
N LEU A 6 -43.32 4.17 23.86
CA LEU A 6 -42.37 5.23 23.56
C LEU A 6 -40.96 4.61 23.61
N MET A 7 -40.38 4.32 22.45
CA MET A 7 -38.95 4.10 22.34
C MET A 7 -38.27 5.45 22.57
N ASN A 8 -37.48 5.54 23.65
CA ASN A 8 -36.57 6.66 23.85
C ASN A 8 -35.36 6.46 22.92
N PHE A 9 -34.95 7.52 22.23
CA PHE A 9 -33.77 7.54 21.37
C PHE A 9 -32.68 8.40 22.01
N GLU A 10 -31.45 7.90 22.06
CA GLU A 10 -30.29 8.65 22.54
C GLU A 10 -29.54 9.29 21.37
N ILE A 11 -29.29 10.61 21.47
CA ILE A 11 -28.48 11.33 20.48
C ILE A 11 -27.01 11.15 20.87
N THR A 12 -26.23 10.56 19.97
CA THR A 12 -24.76 10.53 20.09
C THR A 12 -24.16 11.58 19.16
N SER A 13 -23.13 12.30 19.62
CA SER A 13 -22.47 13.39 18.88
C SER A 13 -20.96 13.20 18.84
N GLY A 14 -20.31 13.73 17.79
CA GLY A 14 -18.86 13.63 17.60
C GLY A 14 -18.42 12.57 16.58
N VAL A 15 -17.11 12.52 16.31
CA VAL A 15 -16.50 11.49 15.44
C VAL A 15 -16.43 10.17 16.20
N LYS A 16 -17.00 9.11 15.63
CA LYS A 16 -16.89 7.75 16.19
C LYS A 16 -15.75 7.02 15.48
N THR A 17 -14.80 6.51 16.25
CA THR A 17 -13.78 5.59 15.73
C THR A 17 -14.40 4.22 15.64
N GLU A 18 -14.62 3.73 14.43
CA GLU A 18 -15.27 2.45 14.18
C GLU A 18 -14.53 1.73 13.05
N ALA A 19 -14.59 0.39 13.05
CA ALA A 19 -13.98 -0.41 11.99
C ALA A 19 -14.48 -0.01 10.60
N LEU A 20 -13.58 -0.09 9.62
CA LEU A 20 -13.81 0.38 8.26
C LEU A 20 -14.25 -0.72 7.32
N LYS A 21 -15.09 -0.35 6.35
CA LYS A 21 -15.39 -1.15 5.15
C LYS A 21 -14.65 -0.55 3.95
N VAL A 22 -13.67 -1.27 3.43
CA VAL A 22 -12.81 -0.82 2.33
C VAL A 22 -13.04 -1.70 1.11
N VAL A 23 -13.17 -1.08 -0.07
CA VAL A 23 -13.10 -1.77 -1.36
C VAL A 23 -11.83 -1.32 -2.06
N ALA A 24 -10.92 -2.24 -2.37
CA ALA A 24 -9.68 -1.98 -3.08
C ALA A 24 -9.68 -2.74 -4.41
N TYR A 25 -9.80 -2.02 -5.54
CA TYR A 25 -9.93 -2.66 -6.84
C TYR A 25 -8.94 -2.10 -7.86
N GLY A 26 -8.62 -2.90 -8.87
CA GLY A 26 -7.61 -2.53 -9.87
C GLY A 26 -7.25 -3.70 -10.79
N PRO A 27 -6.38 -3.48 -11.79
CA PRO A 27 -6.01 -4.50 -12.74
C PRO A 27 -5.26 -5.66 -12.08
N GLU A 28 -5.13 -6.76 -12.80
CA GLU A 28 -4.34 -7.91 -12.38
C GLU A 28 -2.87 -7.51 -12.12
N GLY A 29 -2.25 -8.14 -11.12
CA GLY A 29 -0.84 -7.91 -10.79
C GLY A 29 -0.50 -6.55 -10.16
N VAL A 30 -1.48 -5.63 -9.97
CA VAL A 30 -1.20 -4.30 -9.39
C VAL A 30 -0.76 -4.34 -7.92
N GLY A 31 -1.02 -5.44 -7.20
CA GLY A 31 -0.61 -5.63 -5.80
C GLY A 31 -1.75 -5.52 -4.78
N LYS A 32 -3.00 -5.80 -5.16
CA LYS A 32 -4.19 -5.74 -4.27
C LYS A 32 -4.04 -6.61 -3.03
N SER A 33 -3.71 -7.89 -3.19
CA SER A 33 -3.53 -8.84 -2.09
C SER A 33 -2.36 -8.43 -1.19
N SER A 34 -1.24 -8.00 -1.78
CA SER A 34 -0.07 -7.48 -1.04
C SER A 34 -0.38 -6.22 -0.24
N PHE A 35 -1.21 -5.33 -0.77
CA PHE A 35 -1.71 -4.15 -0.07
C PHE A 35 -2.66 -4.54 1.08
N ALA A 36 -3.59 -5.46 0.82
CA ALA A 36 -4.53 -5.97 1.83
C ALA A 36 -3.83 -6.71 2.99
N ALA A 37 -2.72 -7.41 2.71
CA ALA A 37 -1.93 -8.13 3.71
C ALA A 37 -1.17 -7.23 4.70
N GLN A 38 -1.11 -5.92 4.45
CA GLN A 38 -0.49 -4.96 5.36
C GLN A 38 -1.48 -4.36 6.37
N PHE A 39 -2.77 -4.67 6.25
CA PHE A 39 -3.76 -4.27 7.24
C PHE A 39 -3.48 -4.94 8.60
N PRO A 40 -3.96 -4.37 9.73
CA PRO A 40 -3.70 -4.93 11.04
C PRO A 40 -4.29 -6.33 11.18
N ASP A 41 -3.45 -7.28 11.61
CA ASP A 41 -3.78 -8.71 11.84
C ASP A 41 -4.78 -9.28 10.81
N PRO A 42 -4.35 -9.46 9.55
CA PRO A 42 -5.23 -9.78 8.45
C PRO A 42 -5.55 -11.27 8.39
N LEU A 43 -6.83 -11.60 8.25
CA LEU A 43 -7.33 -12.94 7.94
C LEU A 43 -7.99 -12.94 6.56
N PHE A 44 -7.50 -13.80 5.67
CA PHE A 44 -8.02 -13.91 4.31
C PHE A 44 -9.09 -14.99 4.18
N ILE A 45 -10.15 -14.66 3.46
CA ILE A 45 -10.98 -15.59 2.72
C ILE A 45 -10.54 -15.50 1.27
N ASP A 46 -9.66 -16.42 0.86
CA ASP A 46 -9.05 -16.44 -0.47
C ASP A 46 -9.92 -17.25 -1.44
N THR A 47 -10.80 -16.56 -2.16
CA THR A 47 -11.73 -17.14 -3.14
C THR A 47 -11.10 -17.34 -4.53
N GLU A 48 -9.89 -16.81 -4.75
CA GLU A 48 -9.19 -16.84 -6.05
C GLU A 48 -7.84 -17.60 -5.99
N GLU A 49 -7.40 -18.03 -4.80
CA GLU A 49 -6.09 -18.65 -4.54
C GLU A 49 -4.90 -17.71 -4.78
N SER A 50 -5.14 -16.39 -4.73
CA SER A 50 -4.17 -15.32 -4.98
C SER A 50 -3.06 -15.27 -3.94
N THR A 51 -3.31 -15.78 -2.73
CA THR A 51 -2.42 -15.62 -1.59
C THR A 51 -1.48 -16.79 -1.37
N THR A 52 -1.49 -17.82 -2.23
CA THR A 52 -0.74 -19.09 -2.06
C THR A 52 0.73 -18.92 -1.67
N HIS A 53 1.40 -17.88 -2.19
CA HIS A 53 2.82 -17.60 -1.92
C HIS A 53 3.07 -16.48 -0.89
N MET A 54 2.04 -16.05 -0.16
CA MET A 54 2.13 -15.01 0.86
C MET A 54 2.25 -15.62 2.26
N ASN A 55 2.84 -14.90 3.21
CA ASN A 55 2.84 -15.30 4.61
C ASN A 55 1.66 -14.62 5.35
N VAL A 56 0.45 -15.16 5.18
CA VAL A 56 -0.80 -14.59 5.74
C VAL A 56 -1.68 -15.68 6.35
N ASN A 57 -2.51 -15.29 7.33
CA ASN A 57 -3.54 -16.16 7.90
C ASN A 57 -4.70 -16.30 6.92
N ARG A 58 -5.24 -17.52 6.76
CA ARG A 58 -6.32 -17.82 5.82
C ARG A 58 -7.33 -18.75 6.44
N LEU A 59 -8.60 -18.56 6.09
CA LEU A 59 -9.62 -19.58 6.19
C LEU A 59 -9.51 -20.54 4.99
N PRO A 60 -10.13 -21.73 5.05
CA PRO A 60 -10.22 -22.61 3.89
C PRO A 60 -10.79 -21.89 2.66
N ASN A 61 -10.41 -22.28 1.45
CA ASN A 61 -11.00 -21.70 0.24
C ASN A 61 -12.50 -22.07 0.15
N PRO A 62 -13.43 -21.10 0.11
CA PRO A 62 -14.86 -21.38 0.10
C PRO A 62 -15.29 -22.02 -1.23
N THR A 63 -15.78 -23.25 -1.16
CA THR A 63 -16.28 -24.00 -2.33
C THR A 63 -17.73 -23.66 -2.71
N SER A 64 -18.43 -22.93 -1.84
CA SER A 64 -19.82 -22.49 -2.04
C SER A 64 -20.08 -21.17 -1.33
N PHE A 65 -21.12 -20.45 -1.76
CA PHE A 65 -21.51 -19.21 -1.10
C PHE A 65 -22.08 -19.44 0.31
N THR A 66 -22.67 -20.61 0.57
CA THR A 66 -23.03 -21.03 1.94
C THR A 66 -21.78 -21.11 2.84
N MET A 67 -20.72 -21.79 2.38
CA MET A 67 -19.46 -21.89 3.13
C MET A 67 -18.85 -20.51 3.38
N LEU A 68 -18.84 -19.63 2.37
CA LEU A 68 -18.41 -18.23 2.53
C LEU A 68 -19.21 -17.51 3.63
N MET A 69 -20.54 -17.66 3.67
CA MET A 69 -21.37 -17.06 4.72
C MET A 69 -21.11 -17.66 6.11
N GLU A 70 -20.83 -18.96 6.18
CA GLU A 70 -20.46 -19.65 7.43
C GLU A 70 -19.10 -19.18 7.97
N GLU A 71 -18.14 -18.91 7.10
CA GLU A 71 -16.85 -18.29 7.46
C GLU A 71 -17.05 -16.90 8.06
N LEU A 72 -17.95 -16.09 7.52
CA LEU A 72 -18.30 -14.80 8.13
C LEU A 72 -18.92 -14.98 9.53
N VAL A 73 -19.80 -15.97 9.70
CA VAL A 73 -20.38 -16.31 11.01
C VAL A 73 -19.28 -16.71 11.99
N PHE A 74 -18.31 -17.52 11.56
CA PHE A 74 -17.15 -17.89 12.37
C PHE A 74 -16.35 -16.66 12.81
N VAL A 75 -16.07 -15.72 11.89
CA VAL A 75 -15.33 -14.49 12.21
C VAL A 75 -16.09 -13.62 13.21
N ILE A 76 -17.41 -13.45 13.03
CA ILE A 76 -18.26 -12.68 13.96
C ILE A 76 -18.23 -13.27 15.37
N GLN A 77 -18.30 -14.60 15.48
CA GLN A 77 -18.38 -15.28 16.77
C GLN A 77 -17.04 -15.33 17.51
N ASN A 78 -15.94 -15.57 16.78
CA ASN A 78 -14.64 -15.85 17.39
C ASN A 78 -13.68 -14.67 17.36
N LYS A 79 -13.95 -13.66 16.52
CA LYS A 79 -13.13 -12.45 16.34
C LYS A 79 -11.63 -12.76 16.18
N PRO A 80 -11.24 -13.66 15.26
CA PRO A 80 -9.88 -14.19 15.17
C PRO A 80 -8.85 -13.21 14.59
N CYS A 81 -9.26 -12.00 14.18
CA CYS A 81 -8.44 -11.08 13.40
C CYS A 81 -8.90 -9.63 13.61
N ALA A 82 -8.00 -8.66 13.38
CA ALA A 82 -8.35 -7.22 13.37
C ALA A 82 -8.84 -6.74 12.00
N THR A 83 -8.50 -7.46 10.93
CA THR A 83 -9.01 -7.18 9.59
C THR A 83 -9.38 -8.47 8.87
N LEU A 84 -10.63 -8.56 8.40
CA LEU A 84 -11.09 -9.59 7.48
C LEU A 84 -10.88 -9.11 6.04
N ILE A 85 -10.16 -9.90 5.25
CA ILE A 85 -9.96 -9.68 3.81
C ILE A 85 -10.77 -10.71 3.03
N VAL A 86 -11.56 -10.29 2.05
CA VAL A 86 -12.16 -11.18 1.04
C VAL A 86 -11.46 -10.93 -0.29
N ASP A 87 -10.68 -11.91 -0.75
CA ASP A 87 -9.85 -11.82 -1.94
C ASP A 87 -10.21 -12.91 -2.95
N THR A 88 -10.97 -12.65 -4.01
CA THR A 88 -11.54 -11.37 -4.50
C THR A 88 -13.08 -11.39 -4.56
N ALA A 89 -13.68 -10.20 -4.46
CA ALA A 89 -15.13 -10.02 -4.45
C ALA A 89 -15.83 -10.51 -5.73
N ASP A 90 -15.19 -10.46 -6.90
CA ASP A 90 -15.79 -10.94 -8.14
C ASP A 90 -15.87 -12.48 -8.22
N TRP A 91 -14.93 -13.18 -7.59
CA TRP A 91 -15.04 -14.62 -7.36
C TRP A 91 -16.10 -14.96 -6.30
N ALA A 92 -16.20 -14.18 -5.21
CA ALA A 92 -17.30 -14.32 -4.26
C ALA A 92 -18.69 -14.12 -4.94
N GLN A 93 -18.82 -13.18 -5.88
CA GLN A 93 -20.04 -12.98 -6.65
C GLN A 93 -20.37 -14.22 -7.50
N THR A 94 -19.34 -14.86 -8.07
CA THR A 94 -19.49 -16.10 -8.84
C THR A 94 -20.03 -17.24 -7.98
N LEU A 95 -19.61 -17.33 -6.70
CA LEU A 95 -20.20 -18.28 -5.75
C LEU A 95 -21.69 -17.98 -5.50
N ALA A 96 -22.05 -16.69 -5.33
CA ALA A 96 -23.44 -16.28 -5.15
C ALA A 96 -24.31 -16.65 -6.36
N GLU A 97 -23.80 -16.43 -7.57
CA GLU A 97 -24.45 -16.82 -8.82
C GLU A 97 -24.66 -18.33 -8.90
N LYS A 98 -23.63 -19.13 -8.63
CA LYS A 98 -23.73 -20.60 -8.58
C LYS A 98 -24.83 -21.06 -7.61
N GLN A 99 -24.93 -20.44 -6.44
CA GLN A 99 -25.97 -20.79 -5.47
C GLN A 99 -27.37 -20.42 -5.97
N VAL A 100 -27.56 -19.25 -6.59
CA VAL A 100 -28.85 -18.88 -7.21
C VAL A 100 -29.27 -19.88 -8.27
N LEU A 101 -28.34 -20.27 -9.15
CA LEU A 101 -28.64 -21.25 -10.21
C LEU A 101 -29.04 -22.60 -9.64
N ALA A 102 -28.34 -23.07 -8.60
CA ALA A 102 -28.63 -24.33 -7.93
C ALA A 102 -30.02 -24.31 -7.25
N GLU A 103 -30.32 -23.27 -6.47
CA GLU A 103 -31.59 -23.16 -5.72
C GLU A 103 -32.81 -23.08 -6.64
N ASN A 104 -32.68 -22.43 -7.79
CA ASN A 104 -33.78 -22.24 -8.73
C ASN A 104 -33.80 -23.28 -9.88
N SER A 105 -32.83 -24.21 -9.89
CA SER A 105 -32.63 -25.17 -10.99
C SER A 105 -32.53 -24.48 -12.37
N TRP A 106 -31.89 -23.31 -12.42
CA TRP A 106 -31.69 -22.55 -13.66
C TRP A 106 -30.43 -22.99 -14.37
N LYS A 107 -30.49 -23.09 -15.71
CA LYS A 107 -29.33 -23.46 -16.55
C LYS A 107 -28.36 -22.29 -16.76
N SER A 108 -28.88 -21.08 -16.66
CA SER A 108 -28.12 -19.82 -16.80
C SER A 108 -28.83 -18.71 -16.04
N ILE A 109 -28.10 -17.64 -15.74
CA ILE A 109 -28.65 -16.48 -15.02
C ILE A 109 -29.78 -15.76 -15.77
N GLU A 110 -29.88 -16.01 -17.09
CA GLU A 110 -30.91 -15.43 -17.96
C GLU A 110 -32.17 -16.31 -18.08
N SER A 111 -32.15 -17.54 -17.54
CA SER A 111 -33.28 -18.49 -17.58
C SER A 111 -34.63 -17.91 -17.13
N PRO A 112 -34.74 -17.10 -16.06
CA PRO A 112 -36.02 -16.53 -15.64
C PRO A 112 -36.50 -15.34 -16.50
N GLY A 113 -35.67 -14.84 -17.43
CA GLY A 113 -35.98 -13.67 -18.25
C GLY A 113 -36.01 -12.35 -17.47
N TYR A 114 -36.16 -11.24 -18.22
CA TYR A 114 -36.34 -9.87 -17.69
C TYR A 114 -35.31 -9.42 -16.63
N GLY A 115 -34.14 -10.05 -16.60
CA GLY A 115 -33.08 -9.76 -15.63
C GLY A 115 -33.36 -10.25 -14.20
N ALA A 116 -34.40 -11.06 -13.96
CA ALA A 116 -34.76 -11.55 -12.63
C ALA A 116 -33.65 -12.37 -11.97
N GLY A 117 -32.84 -13.11 -12.74
CA GLY A 117 -31.70 -13.84 -12.19
C GLY A 117 -30.65 -12.91 -11.59
N TYR A 118 -30.34 -11.80 -12.28
CA TYR A 118 -29.40 -10.80 -11.75
C TYR A 118 -29.92 -10.12 -10.49
N VAL A 119 -31.24 -9.94 -10.36
CA VAL A 119 -31.89 -9.45 -9.12
C VAL A 119 -31.68 -10.46 -7.98
N ALA A 120 -31.91 -11.75 -8.23
CA ALA A 120 -31.71 -12.79 -7.22
C ALA A 120 -30.24 -12.89 -6.74
N VAL A 121 -29.27 -12.71 -7.64
CA VAL A 121 -27.85 -12.65 -7.25
C VAL A 121 -27.56 -11.39 -6.45
N ARG A 122 -28.11 -10.24 -6.84
CA ARG A 122 -28.00 -9.00 -6.06
C ARG A 122 -28.57 -9.18 -4.65
N GLU A 123 -29.71 -9.86 -4.48
CA GLU A 123 -30.28 -10.12 -3.15
C GLU A 123 -29.35 -10.96 -2.26
N LYS A 124 -28.73 -12.01 -2.80
CA LYS A 124 -27.71 -12.78 -2.07
C LYS A 124 -26.50 -11.93 -1.75
N TRP A 125 -26.02 -11.14 -2.71
CA TRP A 125 -24.88 -10.26 -2.52
C TRP A 125 -25.14 -9.20 -1.44
N THR A 126 -26.33 -8.59 -1.41
CA THR A 126 -26.70 -7.64 -0.34
C THR A 126 -26.68 -8.33 1.02
N LYS A 127 -27.18 -9.57 1.15
CA LYS A 127 -27.08 -10.33 2.41
C LYS A 127 -25.64 -10.59 2.83
N PHE A 128 -24.73 -10.78 1.87
CA PHE A 128 -23.30 -10.90 2.14
C PHE A 128 -22.70 -9.58 2.63
N LEU A 129 -23.02 -8.44 2.00
CA LEU A 129 -22.60 -7.11 2.47
C LEU A 129 -23.18 -6.76 3.84
N ASP A 130 -24.43 -7.15 4.12
CA ASP A 130 -25.05 -7.01 5.44
C ASP A 130 -24.26 -7.84 6.46
N LYS A 131 -23.89 -9.07 6.11
CA LYS A 131 -23.10 -9.94 7.00
C LYS A 131 -21.69 -9.42 7.25
N LEU A 132 -21.05 -8.80 6.27
CA LEU A 132 -19.79 -8.08 6.46
C LEU A 132 -19.97 -6.83 7.32
N SER A 133 -21.15 -6.21 7.29
CA SER A 133 -21.47 -5.12 8.23
C SER A 133 -21.56 -5.65 9.66
N ASP A 134 -22.13 -6.84 9.88
CA ASP A 134 -22.09 -7.51 11.20
C ASP A 134 -20.64 -7.75 11.66
N VAL A 135 -19.73 -8.16 10.75
CA VAL A 135 -18.28 -8.31 11.04
C VAL A 135 -17.70 -6.98 11.51
N ARG A 136 -17.99 -5.90 10.77
CA ARG A 136 -17.58 -4.55 11.12
C ARG A 136 -18.10 -4.12 12.50
N GLU A 137 -19.34 -4.44 12.83
CA GLU A 137 -19.93 -4.14 14.14
C GLU A 137 -19.22 -4.88 15.30
N GLN A 138 -18.48 -5.96 15.01
CA GLN A 138 -17.62 -6.62 16.00
C GLN A 138 -16.28 -5.90 16.25
N GLY A 139 -16.01 -4.78 15.57
CA GLY A 139 -14.75 -4.04 15.65
C GLY A 139 -13.69 -4.51 14.65
N ILE A 140 -14.05 -5.35 13.68
CA ILE A 140 -13.13 -5.94 12.71
C ILE A 140 -13.22 -5.15 11.40
N ASN A 141 -12.10 -4.63 10.91
CA ASN A 141 -12.07 -3.98 9.60
C ASN A 141 -12.41 -5.00 8.50
N VAL A 142 -13.10 -4.57 7.45
CA VAL A 142 -13.42 -5.42 6.30
C VAL A 142 -12.82 -4.82 5.05
N VAL A 143 -12.05 -5.61 4.31
CA VAL A 143 -11.49 -5.23 3.01
C VAL A 143 -11.98 -6.21 1.95
N LEU A 144 -12.65 -5.67 0.93
CA LEU A 144 -12.96 -6.38 -0.31
C LEU A 144 -11.93 -6.00 -1.36
N THR A 145 -11.12 -6.94 -1.81
CA THR A 145 -10.32 -6.73 -3.02
C THR A 145 -11.13 -7.15 -4.24
N ALA A 146 -10.88 -6.54 -5.40
CA ALA A 146 -11.59 -6.91 -6.62
C ALA A 146 -10.80 -6.56 -7.87
N HIS A 147 -11.09 -7.25 -8.98
CA HIS A 147 -10.53 -6.84 -10.27
C HIS A 147 -11.24 -5.63 -10.85
N SER A 148 -10.53 -4.89 -11.71
CA SER A 148 -11.13 -3.88 -12.59
C SER A 148 -11.29 -4.41 -14.00
N GLU A 149 -12.32 -3.96 -14.72
CA GLU A 149 -12.50 -4.13 -16.16
C GLU A 149 -12.51 -2.76 -16.86
N ILE A 150 -12.08 -2.70 -18.12
CA ILE A 150 -12.14 -1.48 -18.92
C ILE A 150 -13.44 -1.47 -19.72
N LYS A 151 -14.23 -0.39 -19.60
CA LYS A 151 -15.42 -0.14 -20.42
C LYS A 151 -15.30 1.16 -21.18
N LYS A 152 -15.82 1.17 -22.41
CA LYS A 152 -15.97 2.41 -23.18
C LYS A 152 -17.15 3.21 -22.63
N PHE A 153 -16.89 4.44 -22.24
CA PHE A 153 -17.87 5.40 -21.79
C PHE A 153 -18.02 6.51 -22.83
N GLU A 154 -19.25 6.79 -23.23
CA GLU A 154 -19.58 7.92 -24.11
C GLU A 154 -20.27 8.98 -23.26
N ASP A 155 -19.63 10.15 -23.13
CA ASP A 155 -20.26 11.27 -22.45
C ASP A 155 -21.32 11.89 -23.39
N PRO A 156 -22.60 11.95 -22.98
CA PRO A 156 -23.66 12.56 -23.78
C PRO A 156 -23.46 14.07 -23.99
N THR A 157 -22.49 14.70 -23.33
CA THR A 157 -22.15 16.12 -23.43
C THR A 157 -20.96 16.46 -24.35
N ASP A 158 -20.57 15.53 -25.24
CA ASP A 158 -19.78 15.79 -26.46
C ASP A 158 -18.23 15.75 -26.35
N LEU A 159 -17.68 14.97 -25.41
CA LEU A 159 -16.21 14.76 -25.27
C LEU A 159 -15.66 13.46 -25.90
N GLY A 160 -16.47 12.77 -26.71
CA GLY A 160 -16.08 11.51 -27.36
C GLY A 160 -16.03 10.31 -26.40
N ALA A 161 -15.84 9.12 -26.96
CA ALA A 161 -15.73 7.89 -26.19
C ALA A 161 -14.36 7.79 -25.51
N TYR A 162 -14.33 7.49 -24.21
CA TYR A 162 -13.10 7.22 -23.48
C TYR A 162 -13.18 5.91 -22.69
N ASP A 163 -12.03 5.31 -22.41
CA ASP A 163 -11.94 4.09 -21.61
C ASP A 163 -11.99 4.42 -20.11
N ARG A 164 -12.86 3.72 -19.39
CA ARG A 164 -13.07 3.84 -17.94
C ARG A 164 -12.80 2.51 -17.25
N TYR A 165 -11.99 2.54 -16.20
CA TYR A 165 -11.80 1.41 -15.29
C TYR A 165 -12.98 1.30 -14.35
N GLU A 166 -13.57 0.12 -14.32
CA GLU A 166 -14.75 -0.19 -13.55
C GLU A 166 -14.52 -1.39 -12.65
N LEU A 167 -15.13 -1.40 -11.46
CA LEU A 167 -15.18 -2.58 -10.61
C LEU A 167 -15.83 -3.76 -11.36
N LYS A 168 -15.14 -4.89 -11.46
CA LYS A 168 -15.55 -6.10 -12.21
C LYS A 168 -16.62 -6.90 -11.45
N LEU A 169 -17.72 -6.24 -11.11
CA LEU A 169 -18.94 -6.82 -10.55
C LEU A 169 -20.10 -6.54 -11.49
N SER A 170 -21.17 -7.36 -11.43
CA SER A 170 -22.30 -7.25 -12.35
C SER A 170 -22.92 -5.85 -12.29
N LYS A 171 -23.15 -5.28 -13.48
CA LYS A 171 -23.75 -3.94 -13.68
C LYS A 171 -25.04 -3.95 -14.48
N ARG A 172 -25.60 -5.12 -14.83
CA ARG A 172 -26.90 -5.18 -15.53
C ARG A 172 -27.90 -4.34 -14.75
N SER A 173 -28.68 -3.51 -15.44
CA SER A 173 -29.54 -2.46 -14.84
C SER A 173 -30.39 -2.95 -13.65
N ASN A 174 -30.81 -4.21 -13.67
CA ASN A 174 -31.68 -4.79 -12.65
C ASN A 174 -30.89 -5.47 -11.50
N GLY A 175 -29.60 -5.74 -11.67
CA GLY A 175 -28.72 -6.41 -10.71
C GLY A 175 -27.41 -5.65 -10.49
N HIS A 176 -27.52 -4.37 -10.13
CA HIS A 176 -26.40 -3.42 -10.01
C HIS A 176 -25.51 -3.68 -8.76
N ILE A 177 -24.80 -4.82 -8.76
CA ILE A 177 -23.95 -5.30 -7.66
C ILE A 177 -22.77 -4.37 -7.41
N ALA A 178 -22.15 -3.85 -8.47
CA ALA A 178 -21.04 -2.91 -8.35
C ALA A 178 -21.46 -1.64 -7.59
N GLY A 179 -22.67 -1.10 -7.86
CA GLY A 179 -23.15 0.10 -7.19
C GLY A 179 -23.42 -0.11 -5.71
N VAL A 180 -24.17 -1.16 -5.34
CA VAL A 180 -24.45 -1.44 -3.92
C VAL A 180 -23.18 -1.73 -3.12
N THR A 181 -22.18 -2.36 -3.74
CA THR A 181 -20.87 -2.59 -3.12
C THR A 181 -20.11 -1.28 -2.89
N LYS A 182 -20.09 -0.41 -3.91
CA LYS A 182 -19.50 0.93 -3.79
C LYS A 182 -20.23 1.77 -2.75
N GLU A 183 -21.56 1.73 -2.70
CA GLU A 183 -22.37 2.46 -1.71
C GLU A 183 -22.09 1.99 -0.29
N TRP A 184 -22.04 0.68 -0.08
CA TRP A 184 -21.78 0.01 1.19
C TRP A 184 -20.43 0.37 1.82
N ALA A 185 -19.38 0.54 1.01
CA ALA A 185 -18.03 0.82 1.49
C ALA A 185 -17.90 2.22 2.12
N ASP A 186 -17.04 2.37 3.12
CA ASP A 186 -16.64 3.66 3.66
C ASP A 186 -15.59 4.32 2.76
N MET A 187 -14.75 3.49 2.13
CA MET A 187 -13.68 3.88 1.22
C MET A 187 -13.63 2.95 0.00
N VAL A 188 -13.51 3.53 -1.19
CA VAL A 188 -13.29 2.81 -2.46
C VAL A 188 -11.98 3.32 -3.04
N LEU A 189 -11.00 2.44 -3.13
CA LEU A 189 -9.65 2.71 -3.59
C LEU A 189 -9.45 2.09 -4.97
N PHE A 190 -9.04 2.89 -5.94
CA PHE A 190 -8.63 2.40 -7.24
C PHE A 190 -7.10 2.29 -7.30
N LEU A 191 -6.59 1.08 -7.46
CA LEU A 191 -5.17 0.78 -7.53
C LEU A 191 -4.79 0.68 -9.00
N ASN A 192 -3.79 1.43 -9.45
CA ASN A 192 -3.34 1.34 -10.85
C ASN A 192 -1.86 1.72 -11.00
N TYR A 193 -1.32 1.45 -12.19
CA TYR A 193 -0.02 1.94 -12.62
C TYR A 193 -0.17 3.35 -13.20
N ASP A 194 0.60 4.30 -12.68
CA ASP A 194 0.67 5.64 -13.23
C ASP A 194 1.59 5.65 -14.46
N VAL A 195 1.00 5.48 -15.64
CA VAL A 195 1.77 5.52 -16.89
C VAL A 195 1.98 6.97 -17.29
N THR A 196 3.15 7.53 -16.99
CA THR A 196 3.54 8.83 -17.53
C THR A 196 3.77 8.70 -19.02
N VAL A 197 2.87 9.25 -19.82
CA VAL A 197 2.98 9.28 -21.27
C VAL A 197 3.95 10.41 -21.65
N VAL A 198 5.23 10.08 -21.82
CA VAL A 198 6.20 11.06 -22.33
C VAL A 198 6.06 11.14 -23.84
N LYS A 199 5.68 12.34 -24.33
CA LYS A 199 5.64 12.65 -25.76
C LYS A 199 7.10 12.80 -26.23
N ARG A 200 7.63 11.85 -27.00
CA ARG A 200 8.94 12.03 -27.64
C ARG A 200 8.85 13.14 -28.69
N GLU A 201 9.47 14.28 -28.45
CA GLU A 201 9.61 15.31 -29.47
C GLU A 201 10.40 14.73 -30.66
N GLY A 202 9.85 14.90 -31.88
CA GLY A 202 10.53 14.51 -33.13
C GLY A 202 10.12 13.18 -33.77
N MET A 203 9.28 12.35 -33.15
CA MET A 203 8.68 11.17 -33.79
C MET A 203 7.15 11.22 -33.64
N GLY A 204 6.43 11.48 -34.74
CA GLY A 204 4.98 11.67 -34.73
C GLY A 204 4.20 10.59 -33.96
N ASN A 205 3.14 10.99 -33.26
CA ASN A 205 2.11 10.22 -32.52
C ASN A 205 2.50 8.88 -31.83
N LYS A 206 3.79 8.59 -31.61
CA LYS A 206 4.24 7.40 -30.89
C LYS A 206 4.60 7.77 -29.46
N TYR A 207 3.64 7.54 -28.59
CA TYR A 207 3.79 7.61 -27.13
C TYR A 207 4.61 6.41 -26.64
N ALA A 208 5.64 6.66 -25.84
CA ALA A 208 6.37 5.61 -25.13
C ALA A 208 5.95 5.63 -23.66
N ALA A 209 5.33 4.55 -23.19
CA ALA A 209 5.01 4.37 -21.78
C ALA A 209 6.31 4.13 -21.02
N GLN A 210 6.69 5.04 -20.13
CA GLN A 210 7.76 4.81 -19.16
C GLN A 210 7.15 4.12 -17.93
N GLY A 211 7.84 3.12 -17.37
CA GLY A 211 7.29 2.20 -16.36
C GLY A 211 6.54 2.90 -15.24
N GLY A 212 5.28 2.51 -15.02
CA GLY A 212 4.38 3.26 -14.15
C GLY A 212 4.53 2.91 -12.67
N GLN A 213 4.67 3.93 -11.82
CA GLN A 213 4.62 3.76 -10.37
C GLN A 213 3.22 3.28 -9.96
N ARG A 214 3.13 2.31 -9.04
CA ARG A 214 1.84 1.85 -8.51
C ARG A 214 1.28 2.90 -7.57
N LYS A 215 0.05 3.34 -7.82
CA LYS A 215 -0.65 4.36 -7.03
C LYS A 215 -2.00 3.85 -6.53
N ILE A 216 -2.46 4.45 -5.44
CA ILE A 216 -3.81 4.38 -4.92
C ILE A 216 -4.49 5.71 -5.25
N TYR A 217 -5.57 5.66 -6.03
CA TYR A 217 -6.44 6.80 -6.25
C TYR A 217 -7.60 6.73 -5.26
N THR A 218 -7.87 7.86 -4.60
CA THR A 218 -8.79 7.96 -3.46
C THR A 218 -10.00 8.85 -3.75
N GLU A 219 -9.98 9.57 -4.87
CA GLU A 219 -11.02 10.51 -5.32
C GLU A 219 -11.60 10.12 -6.68
N HIS A 220 -12.86 10.50 -6.91
CA HIS A 220 -13.55 10.19 -8.15
C HIS A 220 -12.88 10.86 -9.36
N SER A 221 -12.77 10.13 -10.45
CA SER A 221 -12.29 10.61 -11.74
C SER A 221 -13.24 10.18 -12.86
N PRO A 222 -13.29 10.87 -14.01
CA PRO A 222 -13.97 10.33 -15.18
C PRO A 222 -13.45 8.92 -15.56
N GLN A 223 -12.17 8.61 -15.33
CA GLN A 223 -11.58 7.32 -15.71
C GLN A 223 -11.81 6.17 -14.71
N TYR A 224 -12.22 6.44 -13.46
CA TYR A 224 -12.40 5.40 -12.44
C TYR A 224 -13.25 5.90 -11.26
N ASP A 225 -13.87 4.96 -10.54
CA ASP A 225 -14.62 5.25 -9.33
C ASP A 225 -13.74 5.10 -8.09
N ALA A 226 -13.39 6.19 -7.42
CA ALA A 226 -12.83 6.12 -6.07
C ALA A 226 -13.58 7.08 -5.13
N LYS A 227 -13.52 6.79 -3.83
CA LYS A 227 -14.11 7.62 -2.79
C LYS A 227 -13.37 7.43 -1.46
N ASN A 228 -13.25 8.50 -0.70
CA ASN A 228 -12.83 8.44 0.69
C ASN A 228 -13.58 9.50 1.50
N ARG A 229 -13.77 9.24 2.81
CA ARG A 229 -14.44 10.18 3.73
C ARG A 229 -13.48 10.81 4.73
N PHE A 230 -12.17 10.59 4.54
CA PHE A 230 -11.13 10.86 5.53
C PHE A 230 -10.19 11.99 5.13
N GLY A 231 -10.41 12.62 3.96
CA GLY A 231 -9.57 13.71 3.48
C GLY A 231 -8.19 13.22 2.99
N LEU A 232 -8.12 11.99 2.47
CA LEU A 232 -6.90 11.47 1.86
C LEU A 232 -6.56 12.27 0.60
N ALA A 233 -5.26 12.38 0.31
CA ALA A 233 -4.81 13.02 -0.93
C ALA A 233 -5.34 12.27 -2.17
N PRO A 234 -5.59 12.96 -3.30
CA PRO A 234 -6.25 12.37 -4.49
C PRO A 234 -5.54 11.13 -5.04
N SER A 235 -4.21 11.09 -4.92
CA SER A 235 -3.38 9.93 -5.23
C SER A 235 -2.31 9.73 -4.17
N LEU A 236 -2.05 8.48 -3.82
CA LEU A 236 -1.05 8.06 -2.85
C LEU A 236 -0.16 6.96 -3.45
N PRO A 237 1.07 6.75 -2.95
CA PRO A 237 1.85 5.55 -3.25
C PRO A 237 1.05 4.28 -2.89
N LEU A 238 1.24 3.19 -3.63
CA LEU A 238 0.69 1.88 -3.27
C LEU A 238 1.45 1.25 -2.09
N ASP A 239 1.23 1.83 -0.91
CA ASP A 239 1.81 1.44 0.36
C ASP A 239 0.77 1.66 1.46
N TYR A 240 0.64 0.71 2.39
CA TYR A 240 -0.33 0.80 3.48
C TYR A 240 -0.07 1.99 4.42
N SER A 241 1.19 2.39 4.60
CA SER A 241 1.54 3.57 5.40
C SER A 241 0.81 4.85 4.95
N SER A 242 0.46 4.93 3.66
CA SER A 242 -0.30 6.04 3.08
C SER A 242 -1.72 6.17 3.65
N ILE A 243 -2.31 5.07 4.17
CA ILE A 243 -3.66 5.06 4.73
C ILE A 243 -3.71 4.58 6.19
N ALA A 244 -2.60 4.15 6.77
CA ALA A 244 -2.56 3.58 8.12
C ALA A 244 -3.20 4.49 9.18
N HIS A 245 -3.01 5.81 9.06
CA HIS A 245 -3.54 6.80 9.99
C HIS A 245 -5.08 6.91 10.01
N VAL A 246 -5.78 6.39 8.99
CA VAL A 246 -7.26 6.37 8.95
C VAL A 246 -7.84 5.00 9.29
N VAL A 247 -7.02 3.94 9.29
CA VAL A 247 -7.47 2.57 9.58
C VAL A 247 -7.35 2.29 11.09
N PRO A 248 -8.46 2.13 11.82
CA PRO A 248 -8.40 1.87 13.26
C PRO A 248 -7.99 0.42 13.54
N ASN A 249 -7.33 0.19 14.67
CA ASN A 249 -7.02 -1.15 15.17
C ASN A 249 -7.75 -1.39 16.50
N LEU A 250 -9.02 -1.76 16.42
CA LEU A 250 -9.91 -1.85 17.58
C LEU A 250 -9.71 -3.11 18.43
N ASN A 251 -8.97 -4.11 17.94
CA ASN A 251 -8.70 -5.34 18.68
C ASN A 251 -7.54 -5.22 19.68
N GLN A 252 -6.81 -4.09 19.68
CA GLN A 252 -5.73 -3.82 20.63
C GLN A 252 -6.12 -2.86 21.77
N ASP A 253 -7.38 -2.42 21.82
CA ASP A 253 -7.90 -1.51 22.85
C ASP A 253 -8.23 -2.22 24.19
N ASN A 254 -7.26 -2.94 24.73
CA ASN A 254 -7.12 -3.20 26.18
C ASN A 254 -5.93 -2.41 26.76
N THR A 255 -5.66 -1.23 26.21
CA THR A 255 -4.76 -0.24 26.80
C THR A 255 -5.53 1.07 26.95
N PRO A 256 -5.64 1.67 28.16
CA PRO A 256 -6.42 2.89 28.35
C PRO A 256 -5.92 4.01 27.43
N GLN A 257 -6.82 4.56 26.64
CA GLN A 257 -6.64 5.82 25.92
C GLN A 257 -6.08 6.88 26.88
N GLN A 258 -4.87 7.36 26.60
CA GLN A 258 -4.31 8.51 27.28
C GLN A 258 -5.19 9.71 26.90
N GLN A 259 -6.03 10.12 27.85
CA GLN A 259 -6.81 11.35 27.77
C GLN A 259 -5.86 12.51 27.48
N VAL A 260 -6.14 13.23 26.40
CA VAL A 260 -5.53 14.52 26.12
C VAL A 260 -6.01 15.49 27.20
N GLN A 261 -5.23 15.65 28.26
CA GLN A 261 -5.47 16.71 29.23
C GLN A 261 -5.10 18.05 28.61
N THR A 262 -6.10 18.89 28.43
CA THR A 262 -5.95 20.32 28.13
C THR A 262 -5.46 21.03 29.38
N GLU A 263 -4.20 21.50 29.36
CA GLU A 263 -3.74 22.56 30.25
C GLU A 263 -3.40 23.84 29.47
N PRO A 264 -3.55 25.02 30.10
CA PRO A 264 -3.75 26.30 29.40
C PRO A 264 -2.45 26.96 28.94
N VAL A 265 -2.57 27.63 27.81
CA VAL A 265 -1.60 28.48 27.13
C VAL A 265 -1.04 29.58 28.02
N THR A 266 0.29 29.70 28.08
CA THR A 266 0.98 31.00 28.20
C THR A 266 1.93 31.17 27.01
N GLN A 267 1.57 32.09 26.10
CA GLN A 267 2.47 32.66 25.10
C GLN A 267 3.44 33.65 25.78
N PRO A 268 4.61 33.91 25.19
CA PRO A 268 4.69 35.12 24.35
C PRO A 268 5.09 34.85 22.91
N ALA A 269 4.50 35.66 22.04
CA ALA A 269 4.61 35.67 20.59
C ALA A 269 6.00 36.05 20.05
N GLN A 270 6.36 35.53 18.87
CA GLN A 270 6.55 36.36 17.66
C GLN A 270 6.67 35.52 16.36
N GLN A 271 5.66 35.73 15.49
CA GLN A 271 5.72 35.97 14.04
C GLN A 271 6.24 34.89 13.05
N THR A 272 5.25 34.26 12.41
CA THR A 272 5.10 33.95 10.96
C THR A 272 6.26 34.22 10.01
N VAL A 273 6.69 33.16 9.28
CA VAL A 273 6.65 33.10 7.80
C VAL A 273 6.60 31.64 7.33
N ALA A 274 5.61 31.31 6.49
CA ALA A 274 5.71 30.32 5.41
C ALA A 274 5.77 31.11 4.08
N PRO A 275 6.06 30.54 2.89
CA PRO A 275 6.28 29.12 2.53
C PRO A 275 7.53 28.91 1.62
N THR A 276 7.83 27.67 1.20
CA THR A 276 7.92 27.23 -0.23
C THR A 276 8.64 25.87 -0.35
N GLN A 277 8.10 25.07 -1.26
CA GLN A 277 8.55 23.77 -1.76
C GLN A 277 9.98 23.77 -2.33
N ALA A 278 10.68 22.64 -2.21
CA ALA A 278 11.61 22.18 -3.22
C ALA A 278 11.56 20.65 -3.28
N GLU A 279 11.53 20.19 -4.51
CA GLU A 279 11.27 18.86 -5.05
C GLU A 279 12.62 18.19 -5.34
N SER A 280 12.80 16.92 -5.00
CA SER A 280 13.86 16.08 -5.58
C SER A 280 13.48 14.59 -5.55
N ALA A 281 13.42 14.04 -6.77
CA ALA A 281 13.32 12.66 -7.27
C ALA A 281 13.38 11.45 -6.30
N PRO A 282 12.56 10.39 -6.53
CA PRO A 282 12.79 9.06 -5.98
C PRO A 282 13.70 8.20 -6.88
N ASP A 283 14.70 7.56 -6.25
CA ASP A 283 15.64 6.59 -6.84
C ASP A 283 15.09 5.14 -6.84
N PRO A 284 15.42 4.26 -7.81
CA PRO A 284 14.67 3.04 -8.11
C PRO A 284 14.92 1.76 -7.26
N PHE A 285 15.64 1.77 -6.12
CA PHE A 285 16.03 0.51 -5.45
C PHE A 285 15.70 0.35 -3.95
N ALA A 286 14.72 1.07 -3.39
CA ALA A 286 14.36 0.89 -1.98
C ALA A 286 13.54 -0.40 -1.77
N SER A 287 14.20 -1.56 -1.83
CA SER A 287 13.72 -2.85 -1.32
C SER A 287 14.89 -3.85 -1.26
N GLN A 288 15.60 -3.87 -0.13
CA GLN A 288 16.06 -5.07 0.57
C GLN A 288 16.92 -4.67 1.78
N ALA A 289 16.29 -4.45 2.94
CA ALA A 289 16.98 -4.54 4.23
C ALA A 289 16.30 -5.66 5.03
N ILE A 290 17.06 -6.73 5.26
CA ILE A 290 16.70 -7.87 6.09
C ILE A 290 16.54 -7.39 7.54
N GLN A 291 15.40 -7.64 8.18
CA GLN A 291 15.30 -7.61 9.64
C GLN A 291 15.40 -9.04 10.19
N LYS A 292 16.45 -9.31 10.96
CA LYS A 292 16.58 -10.46 11.87
C LYS A 292 16.03 -10.10 13.26
N THR A 293 15.58 -11.13 13.98
CA THR A 293 14.85 -11.12 15.25
C THR A 293 15.74 -10.75 16.47
N PRO A 294 15.18 -10.26 17.60
CA PRO A 294 15.93 -9.65 18.72
C PRO A 294 16.92 -10.53 19.50
N GLU A 295 17.03 -11.83 19.20
CA GLU A 295 17.93 -12.75 19.93
C GLU A 295 19.38 -12.76 19.42
N GLN A 296 19.70 -12.05 18.32
CA GLN A 296 21.08 -11.91 17.82
C GLN A 296 21.80 -10.62 18.25
N ILE A 297 21.11 -9.72 18.97
CA ILE A 297 21.66 -8.43 19.42
C ILE A 297 22.66 -8.60 20.58
N ALA A 298 22.59 -9.70 21.33
CA ALA A 298 23.44 -9.90 22.52
C ALA A 298 24.81 -10.53 22.25
N ALA A 299 25.04 -11.14 21.08
CA ALA A 299 26.27 -11.93 20.82
C ALA A 299 27.35 -11.21 20.00
N VAL A 300 27.09 -9.98 19.52
CA VAL A 300 28.02 -9.23 18.64
C VAL A 300 28.79 -8.14 19.39
N ASN A 301 28.46 -7.86 20.65
CA ASN A 301 29.08 -6.79 21.45
C ASN A 301 30.42 -7.16 22.12
N GLU A 302 31.06 -8.26 21.72
CA GLU A 302 32.43 -8.58 22.12
C GLU A 302 33.31 -8.78 20.89
N GLN A 303 33.60 -7.71 20.15
CA GLN A 303 34.95 -7.48 19.64
C GLN A 303 35.11 -6.01 19.25
N VAL A 304 35.96 -5.39 20.05
CA VAL A 304 36.18 -3.96 20.23
C VAL A 304 37.27 -3.48 19.26
N ASP A 305 37.14 -2.22 18.84
CA ASP A 305 38.17 -1.27 18.40
C ASP A 305 39.34 -1.81 17.56
N THR A 306 39.47 -1.30 16.34
CA THR A 306 40.60 -0.43 15.94
C THR A 306 40.60 -0.18 14.43
N ALA A 307 40.91 1.06 14.07
CA ALA A 307 41.37 1.53 12.77
C ALA A 307 40.38 1.50 11.58
N PHE A 308 39.90 2.69 11.20
CA PHE A 308 39.52 3.02 9.81
C PHE A 308 40.76 2.89 8.91
N GLY A 309 41.14 1.65 8.61
CA GLY A 309 42.34 1.31 7.87
C GLY A 309 42.03 0.41 6.67
N ILE A 310 42.02 1.03 5.50
CA ILE A 310 42.38 0.49 4.17
C ILE A 310 42.28 -1.04 4.04
N GLN A 311 41.14 -1.55 3.58
CA GLN A 311 41.11 -2.77 2.76
C GLN A 311 40.16 -2.61 1.57
N HIS A 312 40.81 -2.55 0.41
CA HIS A 312 40.29 -2.43 -0.95
C HIS A 312 39.17 -3.42 -1.29
N HIS A 313 38.10 -2.92 -1.92
CA HIS A 313 37.40 -3.46 -3.11
C HIS A 313 36.97 -4.96 -3.17
N GLN A 314 37.28 -5.83 -2.20
CA GLN A 314 37.11 -7.28 -2.37
C GLN A 314 35.64 -7.73 -2.32
N ALA A 315 34.76 -6.93 -1.70
CA ALA A 315 33.33 -7.20 -1.66
C ALA A 315 32.56 -6.61 -2.86
N LEU A 316 33.17 -5.71 -3.64
CA LEU A 316 32.49 -5.02 -4.74
C LEU A 316 32.76 -5.72 -6.08
N PRO A 317 31.75 -5.93 -6.94
CA PRO A 317 31.95 -6.46 -8.27
C PRO A 317 32.91 -5.61 -9.10
N LYS A 318 33.67 -6.27 -9.97
CA LYS A 318 34.69 -5.63 -10.82
C LYS A 318 34.11 -4.50 -11.68
N GLU A 319 32.92 -4.69 -12.24
CA GLU A 319 32.25 -3.70 -13.08
C GLU A 319 32.00 -2.37 -12.35
N LEU A 320 31.54 -2.45 -11.09
CA LEU A 320 31.33 -1.27 -10.26
C LEU A 320 32.66 -0.62 -9.86
N THR A 321 33.67 -1.43 -9.53
CA THR A 321 35.02 -0.97 -9.21
C THR A 321 35.67 -0.25 -10.39
N ASP A 322 35.52 -0.75 -11.61
CA ASP A 322 36.06 -0.14 -12.83
C ASP A 322 35.41 1.24 -13.08
N LEU A 323 34.11 1.37 -12.82
CA LEU A 323 33.38 2.65 -12.90
C LEU A 323 33.82 3.64 -11.82
N MET A 324 33.99 3.19 -10.58
CA MET A 324 34.48 4.01 -9.47
C MET A 324 35.88 4.59 -9.76
N ASN A 325 36.80 3.74 -10.22
CA ASN A 325 38.15 4.15 -10.58
C ASN A 325 38.16 5.13 -11.77
N ALA A 326 37.30 4.93 -12.76
CA ALA A 326 37.23 5.80 -13.94
C ALA A 326 36.70 7.21 -13.61
N ASN A 327 35.92 7.36 -12.54
CA ASN A 327 35.26 8.63 -12.17
C ASN A 327 35.75 9.19 -10.83
N ASP A 328 36.85 8.66 -10.29
CA ASP A 328 37.44 9.03 -9.00
C ASP A 328 36.40 9.04 -7.87
N VAL A 329 35.64 7.94 -7.72
CA VAL A 329 34.64 7.75 -6.66
C VAL A 329 35.19 6.81 -5.59
N SER A 330 35.12 7.20 -4.32
CA SER A 330 35.57 6.38 -3.20
C SER A 330 34.51 5.39 -2.72
N ASP A 331 34.95 4.38 -1.95
CA ASP A 331 34.06 3.45 -1.26
C ASP A 331 33.08 4.17 -0.31
N ASP A 332 33.54 5.21 0.38
CA ASP A 332 32.72 5.98 1.32
C ASP A 332 31.66 6.83 0.62
N GLU A 333 31.95 7.32 -0.58
CA GLU A 333 30.96 8.00 -1.42
C GLU A 333 29.89 7.03 -1.92
N ILE A 334 30.26 5.80 -2.28
CA ILE A 334 29.28 4.76 -2.63
C ILE A 334 28.40 4.39 -1.43
N ARG A 335 28.97 4.25 -0.23
CA ARG A 335 28.16 4.07 1.01
C ARG A 335 27.22 5.25 1.25
N GLY A 336 27.72 6.47 1.05
CA GLY A 336 26.92 7.69 1.12
C GLY A 336 25.74 7.67 0.15
N VAL A 337 25.96 7.29 -1.12
CA VAL A 337 24.91 7.16 -2.14
C VAL A 337 23.83 6.17 -1.70
N MET A 338 24.23 5.01 -1.18
CA MET A 338 23.29 3.98 -0.71
C MET A 338 22.43 4.47 0.46
N GLY A 339 23.04 5.24 1.37
CA GLY A 339 22.36 5.88 2.48
C GLY A 339 21.41 7.01 2.06
N VAL A 340 21.85 7.90 1.17
CA VAL A 340 21.06 9.03 0.66
C VAL A 340 19.83 8.54 -0.11
N ARG A 341 19.99 7.48 -0.90
CA ARG A 341 18.88 6.84 -1.62
C ARG A 341 18.00 5.95 -0.73
N GLY A 342 18.36 5.77 0.54
CA GLY A 342 17.59 5.02 1.52
C GLY A 342 17.55 3.50 1.27
N HIS A 343 18.48 2.97 0.49
CA HIS A 343 18.54 1.54 0.17
C HIS A 343 19.09 0.73 1.34
N PHE A 344 20.12 1.26 2.00
CA PHE A 344 20.75 0.68 3.17
C PHE A 344 21.09 1.77 4.18
N PRO A 345 21.03 1.50 5.50
CA PRO A 345 21.63 2.38 6.50
C PRO A 345 23.09 2.69 6.15
N ILE A 346 23.54 3.92 6.36
CA ILE A 346 24.86 4.41 5.92
C ILE A 346 26.04 3.62 6.54
N ASN A 347 25.83 2.99 7.70
CA ASN A 347 26.81 2.16 8.39
C ASN A 347 26.75 0.66 8.01
N THR A 348 25.98 0.29 6.97
CA THR A 348 25.88 -1.11 6.53
C THR A 348 27.17 -1.54 5.81
N PRO A 349 27.88 -2.58 6.27
CA PRO A 349 29.07 -3.09 5.60
C PRO A 349 28.76 -3.67 4.21
N PHE A 350 29.68 -3.49 3.25
CA PHE A 350 29.49 -3.99 1.89
C PHE A 350 29.43 -5.51 1.83
N GLU A 351 30.13 -6.21 2.73
CA GLU A 351 30.13 -7.68 2.82
C GLU A 351 28.74 -8.21 3.14
N ASN A 352 27.98 -7.51 3.99
CA ASN A 352 26.61 -7.92 4.32
C ASN A 352 25.72 -7.86 3.09
N ILE A 353 25.89 -6.81 2.30
CA ILE A 353 25.10 -6.55 1.09
C ILE A 353 25.51 -7.50 -0.03
N ALA A 354 26.81 -7.78 -0.17
CA ALA A 354 27.32 -8.77 -1.13
C ALA A 354 26.80 -10.18 -0.82
N ASN A 355 26.61 -10.51 0.45
CA ASN A 355 26.09 -11.81 0.87
C ASN A 355 24.56 -11.90 0.79
N SER A 356 23.82 -10.82 1.05
CA SER A 356 22.36 -10.84 1.06
C SER A 356 21.71 -10.51 -0.28
N THR A 357 22.32 -9.58 -1.01
CA THR A 357 21.75 -8.92 -2.20
C THR A 357 22.86 -8.53 -3.19
N PRO A 358 23.68 -9.48 -3.67
CA PRO A 358 24.80 -9.19 -4.57
C PRO A 358 24.38 -8.48 -5.87
N GLU A 359 23.16 -8.73 -6.35
CA GLU A 359 22.59 -8.11 -7.55
C GLU A 359 22.43 -6.59 -7.44
N TYR A 360 22.41 -6.04 -6.23
CA TYR A 360 22.28 -4.60 -6.02
C TYR A 360 23.49 -3.82 -6.57
N PHE A 361 24.69 -4.37 -6.47
CA PHE A 361 25.89 -3.68 -6.94
C PHE A 361 25.95 -3.56 -8.47
N THR A 362 25.55 -4.60 -9.20
CA THR A 362 25.58 -4.62 -10.68
C THR A 362 24.28 -4.08 -11.29
N GLY A 363 23.13 -4.56 -10.82
CA GLY A 363 21.81 -4.18 -11.33
C GLY A 363 21.31 -2.84 -10.80
N GLY A 364 21.77 -2.42 -9.62
CA GLY A 364 21.37 -1.16 -8.98
C GLY A 364 22.37 -0.03 -9.23
N LEU A 365 23.60 -0.19 -8.74
CA LEU A 365 24.61 0.87 -8.80
C LEU A 365 25.26 0.97 -10.19
N ALA A 366 25.84 -0.11 -10.72
CA ALA A 366 26.55 -0.05 -12.01
C ALA A 366 25.60 0.23 -13.19
N SER A 367 24.39 -0.34 -13.18
CA SER A 367 23.39 -0.14 -14.24
C SER A 367 22.76 1.27 -14.26
N ASN A 368 22.86 2.03 -13.15
CA ASN A 368 22.36 3.40 -13.03
C ASN A 368 23.48 4.37 -12.62
N TRP A 369 24.64 4.25 -13.29
CA TRP A 369 25.85 4.99 -12.93
C TRP A 369 25.69 6.51 -13.01
N ASP A 370 24.96 7.03 -14.00
CA ASP A 370 24.72 8.47 -14.15
C ASP A 370 24.00 9.06 -12.93
N GLY A 371 22.97 8.37 -12.43
CA GLY A 371 22.29 8.78 -11.21
C GLY A 371 23.17 8.62 -9.97
N VAL A 372 24.12 7.67 -9.96
CA VAL A 372 25.06 7.49 -8.84
C VAL A 372 25.97 8.71 -8.78
N MET A 373 26.51 9.15 -9.93
CA MET A 373 27.35 10.33 -10.03
C MET A 373 26.62 11.62 -9.64
N GLU A 374 25.32 11.75 -9.95
CA GLU A 374 24.51 12.89 -9.49
C GLU A 374 24.48 12.98 -7.96
N VAL A 375 24.23 11.86 -7.29
CA VAL A 375 24.20 11.80 -5.81
C VAL A 375 25.60 11.98 -5.23
N VAL A 376 26.65 11.44 -5.85
CA VAL A 376 28.04 11.71 -5.45
C VAL A 376 28.34 13.20 -5.50
N HIS A 377 27.97 13.90 -6.57
CA HIS A 377 28.16 15.35 -6.67
C HIS A 377 27.38 16.12 -5.59
N GLN A 378 26.16 15.69 -5.25
CA GLN A 378 25.39 16.27 -4.15
C GLN A 378 26.10 16.08 -2.80
N ILE A 379 26.63 14.89 -2.53
CA ILE A 379 27.38 14.57 -1.31
C ILE A 379 28.64 15.44 -1.22
N ARG A 380 29.40 15.56 -2.31
CA ARG A 380 30.61 16.40 -2.37
C ARG A 380 30.29 17.88 -2.14
N ALA A 381 29.18 18.36 -2.70
CA ALA A 381 28.74 19.75 -2.56
C ALA A 381 28.15 20.05 -1.18
N ASN A 382 27.55 19.06 -0.53
CA ASN A 382 26.93 19.20 0.78
C ASN A 382 27.11 17.95 1.66
N PRO A 383 28.28 17.80 2.32
CA PRO A 383 28.54 16.67 3.22
C PRO A 383 27.60 16.59 4.43
N GLN A 384 26.85 17.66 4.75
CA GLN A 384 25.86 17.67 5.83
C GLN A 384 24.80 16.56 5.67
N VAL A 385 24.49 16.18 4.42
CA VAL A 385 23.54 15.09 4.15
C VAL A 385 23.98 13.77 4.77
N LEU A 386 25.29 13.50 4.85
CA LEU A 386 25.83 12.31 5.47
C LEU A 386 25.74 12.37 7.00
N ILE A 387 25.96 13.56 7.59
CA ILE A 387 25.85 13.78 9.03
C ILE A 387 24.42 13.45 9.49
N ASP A 388 23.41 13.92 8.74
CA ASP A 388 22.00 13.66 9.04
C ASP A 388 21.66 12.16 8.95
N LEU A 389 22.33 11.41 8.07
CA LEU A 389 22.19 9.95 7.98
C LEU A 389 22.85 9.24 9.17
N PHE A 390 24.02 9.68 9.61
CA PHE A 390 24.69 9.13 10.80
C PHE A 390 23.92 9.41 12.09
N VAL A 391 23.23 10.56 12.20
CA VAL A 391 22.30 10.84 13.30
C VAL A 391 21.17 9.81 13.36
N LYS A 392 20.60 9.43 12.20
CA LYS A 392 19.50 8.45 12.14
C LYS A 392 19.89 7.04 12.58
N VAL A 393 21.16 6.68 12.47
CA VAL A 393 21.68 5.39 12.94
C VAL A 393 22.26 5.46 14.36
N ASN A 394 21.99 6.55 15.09
CA ASN A 394 22.46 6.81 16.46
C ASN A 394 23.99 6.77 16.59
N ASP A 395 24.71 7.31 15.59
CA ASP A 395 26.17 7.46 15.70
C ASP A 395 26.55 8.41 16.84
N ALA A 396 27.59 8.07 17.60
CA ALA A 396 27.99 8.80 18.79
C ALA A 396 28.60 10.18 18.47
N ASN A 397 29.23 10.33 17.30
CA ASN A 397 29.77 11.62 16.85
C ASN A 397 29.66 11.77 15.32
N PRO A 398 28.44 12.03 14.79
CA PRO A 398 28.17 12.02 13.35
C PRO A 398 29.06 12.96 12.53
N SER A 399 29.43 14.12 13.09
CA SER A 399 30.28 15.11 12.41
C SER A 399 31.74 14.67 12.32
N GLU A 400 32.27 14.03 13.36
CA GLU A 400 33.62 13.47 13.36
C GLU A 400 33.70 12.26 12.42
N THR A 401 32.68 11.39 12.45
CA THR A 401 32.56 10.23 11.56
C THR A 401 32.60 10.63 10.09
N VAL A 402 31.81 11.64 9.68
CA VAL A 402 31.83 12.13 8.29
C VAL A 402 33.14 12.82 7.93
N SER A 403 33.79 13.51 8.87
CA SER A 403 35.10 14.15 8.63
C SER A 403 36.22 13.15 8.36
N ASN A 404 36.06 11.90 8.82
CA ASN A 404 37.00 10.81 8.61
C ASN A 404 36.72 9.97 7.36
N MET A 405 35.62 10.23 6.65
CA MET A 405 35.29 9.55 5.39
C MET A 405 36.12 10.11 4.23
N ASP A 406 36.51 9.25 3.29
CA ASP A 406 37.21 9.65 2.06
C ASP A 406 36.22 10.26 1.05
N ILE A 407 35.71 11.47 1.33
CA ILE A 407 34.86 12.22 0.38
C ILE A 407 35.77 13.07 -0.50
N ARG A 408 35.78 12.81 -1.81
CA ARG A 408 36.65 13.50 -2.76
C ARG A 408 36.16 14.92 -2.95
N VAL A 409 37.04 15.91 -2.74
CA VAL A 409 36.67 17.31 -2.93
C VAL A 409 36.62 17.59 -4.43
N GLY A 410 35.48 18.08 -4.92
CA GLY A 410 35.28 18.38 -6.35
C GLY A 410 36.37 19.32 -6.88
N GLY A 411 37.06 18.89 -7.93
CA GLY A 411 38.04 19.69 -8.67
C GLY A 411 37.41 20.74 -9.57
#